data_AF-A0A2U3CGA5-F1
#
_entry.id   AF-A0A2U3CGA5-F1
#
_cell.length_a   1.000
_cell.length_b   1.000
_cell.length_c   1.000
_cell.angle_alpha   90.00
_cell.angle_beta   90.00
_cell.angle_gamma   90.00
#
_symmetry.space_group_name_H-M   'P 1'
#
loop_
_entity.id
_entity.type
_entity.pdbx_description
1 polymer ?
#
loop_
_entity_poly.entity_id
_entity_poly.type
_entity_poly.pdbx_seq_one_letter_code
_entity_poly.pdbx_strand_id
1 'polypeptide(L)'
;MELKDAESLLDGGTTSLKVVEKGIAKFITIDYSLPMDGRPRYIYLGKTLFSRGKQLEINSEGEKKIVFWVKDQLISLFGEYQLEEFLAGRAANLTREAKWLFALNFYRILSLERDYFK
;
A
#
# COMPACT_ATOMS: atom_id res chain seq x y z
N MET A 1 -12.65 7.66 1.35
CA MET A 1 -11.26 8.01 1.00
C MET A 1 -11.01 7.47 -0.39
N GLU A 2 -10.42 8.27 -1.28
CA GLU A 2 -10.24 7.95 -2.71
C GLU A 2 -8.75 8.03 -3.08
N LEU A 3 -8.23 7.04 -3.81
CA LEU A 3 -6.87 7.09 -4.34
C LEU A 3 -6.83 8.01 -5.57
N LYS A 4 -6.10 9.13 -5.48
CA LYS A 4 -5.93 10.06 -6.61
C LYS A 4 -4.69 9.76 -7.41
N ASP A 5 -3.60 9.42 -6.75
CA ASP A 5 -2.30 9.23 -7.39
C ASP A 5 -1.42 8.30 -6.53
N ALA A 6 -0.38 7.73 -7.13
CA ALA A 6 0.68 7.07 -6.38
C ALA A 6 2.00 7.11 -7.15
N GLU A 7 3.09 7.24 -6.40
CA GLU A 7 4.44 7.36 -6.93
C GLU A 7 5.42 6.55 -6.09
N SER A 8 6.45 5.99 -6.73
CA SER A 8 7.67 5.61 -6.03
C SER A 8 8.44 6.89 -5.72
N LEU A 9 9.00 7.02 -4.51
CA LEU A 9 9.92 8.13 -4.23
C LEU A 9 11.30 7.86 -4.85
N LEU A 10 12.14 8.90 -4.88
CA LEU A 10 13.45 8.94 -5.55
C LEU A 10 14.41 7.81 -5.15
N ASP A 11 14.21 7.18 -3.99
CA ASP A 11 15.04 6.07 -3.51
C ASP A 11 14.69 4.72 -4.16
N GLY A 12 13.59 4.63 -4.92
CA GLY A 12 13.06 3.37 -5.46
C GLY A 12 12.63 2.36 -4.37
N GLY A 13 12.76 2.77 -3.10
CA GLY A 13 12.60 1.97 -1.90
C GLY A 13 11.38 2.37 -1.11
N THR A 14 10.59 3.36 -1.57
CA THR A 14 9.29 3.69 -0.94
C THR A 14 8.18 3.95 -1.96
N THR A 15 6.94 3.56 -1.64
CA THR A 15 5.72 3.96 -2.37
C THR A 15 4.94 4.98 -1.55
N SER A 16 4.53 6.07 -2.17
CA SER A 16 3.58 7.03 -1.59
C SER A 16 2.25 7.00 -2.34
N LEU A 17 1.16 6.77 -1.61
CA LEU A 17 -0.22 6.88 -2.09
C LEU A 17 -0.77 8.25 -1.73
N LYS A 18 -1.24 9.02 -2.72
CA LYS A 18 -1.99 10.26 -2.51
C LYS A 18 -3.47 9.97 -2.48
N VAL A 19 -4.07 10.18 -1.31
CA VAL A 19 -5.50 9.90 -1.06
C VAL A 19 -6.25 11.18 -0.75
N VAL A 20 -7.52 11.26 -1.13
CA VAL A 20 -8.40 12.37 -0.77
C VAL A 20 -9.49 11.85 0.17
N GLU A 21 -9.60 12.47 1.34
CA GLU A 21 -10.62 12.15 2.32
C GLU A 21 -11.37 13.43 2.71
N LYS A 22 -12.68 13.46 2.47
CA LYS A 22 -13.53 14.65 2.71
C LYS A 22 -12.97 15.93 2.06
N GLY A 23 -12.43 15.81 0.85
CA GLY A 23 -11.83 16.93 0.10
C GLY A 23 -10.39 17.29 0.50
N ILE A 24 -9.84 16.67 1.54
CA ILE A 24 -8.47 16.94 2.01
C ILE A 24 -7.51 15.89 1.46
N ALA A 25 -6.46 16.34 0.77
CA ALA A 25 -5.39 15.48 0.29
C ALA A 25 -4.49 15.02 1.46
N LYS A 26 -4.23 13.72 1.52
CA LYS A 26 -3.35 13.05 2.47
C LYS A 26 -2.40 12.14 1.72
N PHE A 27 -1.30 11.79 2.36
CA PHE A 27 -0.30 10.87 1.82
C PHE A 27 -0.10 9.71 2.77
N ILE A 28 0.04 8.51 2.22
CA ILE A 28 0.34 7.28 2.94
C ILE A 28 1.56 6.67 2.28
N THR A 29 2.68 6.60 2.98
CA THR A 29 3.94 6.13 2.43
C THR A 29 4.38 4.85 3.14
N ILE A 30 4.87 3.88 2.36
CA ILE A 30 5.45 2.63 2.86
C ILE A 30 6.84 2.43 2.27
N ASP A 31 7.72 1.81 3.04
CA ASP A 31 9.03 1.33 2.61
C ASP A 31 8.89 -0.08 2.00
N TYR A 32 9.53 -0.31 0.84
CA TYR A 32 9.58 -1.55 0.08
C TYR A 32 10.47 -2.63 0.72
N SER A 33 11.24 -2.29 1.76
CA SER A 33 12.12 -3.24 2.48
C SER A 33 11.38 -4.53 2.79
N LEU A 34 11.82 -5.64 2.20
CA LEU A 34 11.24 -6.95 2.39
C LEU A 34 11.64 -7.48 3.78
N PRO A 35 10.88 -8.42 4.38
CA PRO A 35 11.24 -9.04 5.67
C PRO A 35 12.68 -9.56 5.73
N MET A 36 13.18 -10.05 4.59
CA MET A 36 14.54 -10.57 4.44
C MET A 36 15.62 -9.49 4.60
N ASP A 37 15.26 -8.21 4.52
CA ASP A 37 16.18 -7.09 4.72
C ASP A 37 16.48 -6.84 6.21
N GLY A 38 15.73 -7.47 7.12
CA GLY A 38 15.97 -7.42 8.57
C GLY A 38 15.67 -6.06 9.23
N ARG A 39 15.06 -5.13 8.50
CA ARG A 39 14.75 -3.77 8.98
C ARG A 39 13.27 -3.70 9.37
N PRO A 40 12.93 -3.01 10.48
CA PRO A 40 11.55 -2.77 10.83
C PRO A 40 10.90 -1.87 9.77
N ARG A 41 9.79 -2.32 9.18
CA ARG A 41 8.97 -1.52 8.28
C ARG A 41 8.03 -0.62 9.09
N TYR A 42 7.60 0.50 8.53
CA TYR A 42 6.56 1.36 9.09
C TYR A 42 5.67 1.92 7.97
N ILE A 43 4.42 2.29 8.31
CA ILE A 43 3.60 3.13 7.45
C ILE A 43 3.67 4.57 7.94
N TYR A 44 3.95 5.50 7.04
CA TYR A 44 4.07 6.91 7.33
C TYR A 44 2.85 7.67 6.81
N LEU A 45 2.17 8.38 7.70
CA LEU A 45 1.10 9.32 7.33
C LEU A 45 1.71 10.65 6.89
N GLY A 46 2.27 10.66 5.68
CA GLY A 46 2.93 11.82 5.09
C GLY A 46 3.56 11.47 3.75
N LYS A 47 4.00 12.50 3.00
CA LYS A 47 4.51 12.32 1.63
C LYS A 47 5.85 11.58 1.59
N THR A 48 6.67 11.74 2.63
CA THR A 48 8.02 11.15 2.69
C THR A 48 8.29 10.59 4.08
N LEU A 49 9.27 9.69 4.20
CA LEU A 49 9.73 9.15 5.49
C LEU A 49 10.24 10.23 6.46
N PHE A 50 10.74 11.34 5.91
CA PHE A 50 11.27 12.49 6.67
C PHE A 50 10.21 13.55 6.99
N SER A 51 8.98 13.39 6.50
CA SER A 51 7.90 14.31 6.85
C SER A 51 7.57 14.16 8.34
N ARG A 52 7.08 15.24 8.99
CA ARG A 52 6.56 15.21 10.38
C ARG A 52 5.26 14.38 10.51
N GLY A 53 5.06 13.41 9.63
CA GLY A 53 3.94 12.49 9.62
C GLY A 53 4.00 11.54 10.81
N LYS A 54 2.83 11.04 11.19
CA LYS A 54 2.74 9.99 12.22
C LYS A 54 3.20 8.66 11.61
N GLN A 55 4.13 7.99 12.28
CA GLN A 55 4.46 6.60 12.00
C GLN A 55 3.40 5.71 12.62
N LEU A 56 2.91 4.75 11.84
CA LEU A 56 2.05 3.68 12.31
C LEU A 56 2.90 2.45 12.51
N GLU A 57 2.80 1.89 13.71
CA GLU A 57 3.34 0.58 14.00
C GLU A 57 2.64 -0.46 13.13
N ILE A 58 3.43 -1.42 12.72
CA ILE A 58 2.98 -2.56 11.94
C ILE A 58 2.10 -3.46 12.83
N ASN A 59 0.97 -3.97 12.31
CA ASN A 59 -0.15 -4.59 13.05
C ASN A 59 -1.00 -3.66 13.91
N SER A 60 -0.71 -2.35 13.94
CA SER A 60 -1.58 -1.42 14.64
C SER A 60 -2.95 -1.34 13.97
N GLU A 61 -3.98 -1.00 14.73
CA GLU A 61 -5.32 -0.76 14.18
C GLU A 61 -5.34 0.33 13.10
N GLY A 62 -4.41 1.29 13.16
CA GLY A 62 -4.26 2.30 12.12
C GLY A 62 -3.77 1.72 10.79
N GLU A 63 -2.78 0.83 10.85
CA GLU A 63 -2.23 0.18 9.66
C GLU A 63 -3.22 -0.81 9.05
N LYS A 64 -3.87 -1.66 9.86
CA LYS A 64 -4.93 -2.57 9.37
C LYS A 64 -6.02 -1.83 8.62
N LYS A 65 -6.50 -0.69 9.14
CA LYS A 65 -7.53 0.13 8.48
C LYS A 65 -7.09 0.61 7.09
N ILE A 66 -5.82 0.98 6.94
CA ILE A 66 -5.26 1.39 5.64
C ILE A 66 -5.18 0.19 4.71
N VAL A 67 -4.69 -0.95 5.18
CA VAL A 67 -4.60 -2.20 4.41
C VAL A 67 -5.97 -2.62 3.89
N PHE A 68 -6.97 -2.69 4.78
CA PHE A 68 -8.34 -3.04 4.40
C PHE A 68 -8.92 -2.03 3.40
N TRP A 69 -8.71 -0.74 3.62
CA TRP A 69 -9.15 0.26 2.65
C TRP A 69 -8.51 0.05 1.27
N VAL A 70 -7.20 -0.17 1.19
CA VAL A 70 -6.52 -0.44 -0.09
C VAL A 70 -7.08 -1.72 -0.73
N LYS A 71 -7.26 -2.79 0.05
CA LYS A 71 -7.87 -4.05 -0.39
C LYS A 71 -9.24 -3.80 -1.02
N ASP A 72 -10.12 -3.07 -0.34
CA ASP A 72 -11.47 -2.78 -0.83
C ASP A 72 -11.46 -2.00 -2.15
N GLN A 73 -10.53 -1.03 -2.29
CA GLN A 73 -10.37 -0.31 -3.56
C GLN A 73 -9.95 -1.26 -4.70
N LEU A 74 -8.99 -2.15 -4.43
CA LEU A 74 -8.48 -3.10 -5.42
C LEU A 74 -9.53 -4.15 -5.80
N ILE A 75 -10.29 -4.67 -4.83
CA ILE A 75 -11.39 -5.62 -5.08
C ILE A 75 -12.47 -4.96 -5.93
N SER A 76 -12.84 -3.71 -5.63
CA SER A 76 -13.83 -2.97 -6.42
C SER A 76 -13.41 -2.81 -7.90
N LEU A 77 -12.10 -2.70 -8.17
CA LEU A 77 -11.58 -2.51 -9.52
C LEU A 77 -11.34 -3.80 -10.30
N PHE A 78 -10.76 -4.81 -9.66
CA PHE A 78 -10.26 -6.02 -10.33
C PHE A 78 -11.07 -7.26 -10.00
N GLY A 79 -11.89 -7.22 -8.95
CA GLY A 79 -12.53 -8.38 -8.37
C GLY A 79 -11.58 -9.17 -7.46
N GLU A 80 -12.17 -9.84 -6.48
CA GLU A 80 -11.44 -10.57 -5.44
C GLU A 80 -10.57 -11.70 -6.03
N TYR A 81 -11.13 -12.50 -6.94
CA TYR A 81 -10.40 -13.60 -7.58
C TYR A 81 -9.11 -13.15 -8.30
N GLN A 82 -9.16 -12.06 -9.08
CA GLN A 82 -7.97 -11.58 -9.79
C GLN A 82 -6.90 -11.05 -8.82
N LEU A 83 -7.34 -10.42 -7.74
CA LEU A 83 -6.44 -9.92 -6.70
C LEU A 83 -5.74 -11.07 -5.98
N GLU A 84 -6.44 -12.16 -5.67
CA GLU A 84 -5.86 -13.37 -5.09
C GLU A 84 -4.85 -14.04 -6.03
N GLU A 85 -5.17 -14.18 -7.32
CA GLU A 85 -4.24 -14.71 -8.32
C GLU A 85 -2.97 -13.84 -8.44
N PHE A 86 -3.12 -12.51 -8.37
CA PHE A 86 -1.98 -11.59 -8.37
C PHE A 86 -1.10 -11.76 -7.12
N LEU A 87 -1.72 -11.83 -5.93
CA LEU A 87 -0.99 -12.04 -4.68
C LEU A 87 -0.25 -13.38 -4.65
N ALA A 88 -0.84 -14.42 -5.24
CA ALA A 88 -0.22 -15.72 -5.40
C ALA A 88 0.89 -15.77 -6.47
N GLY A 89 1.14 -14.65 -7.17
CA GLY A 89 2.12 -14.58 -8.25
C GLY A 89 1.70 -15.32 -9.54
N ARG A 90 0.42 -15.67 -9.67
CA ARG A 90 -0.16 -16.37 -10.82
C ARG A 90 -0.72 -15.44 -11.88
N ALA A 91 -1.06 -14.20 -11.52
CA ALA A 91 -1.40 -13.14 -12.45
C ALA A 91 -0.33 -12.04 -12.48
N ALA A 92 0.11 -11.65 -13.68
CA ALA A 92 0.96 -10.49 -13.88
C ALA A 92 0.14 -9.33 -14.47
N ASN A 93 0.38 -8.11 -13.96
CA ASN A 93 -0.09 -6.83 -14.52
C ASN A 93 -1.62 -6.69 -14.67
N LEU A 94 -2.34 -6.57 -13.55
CA LEU A 94 -3.78 -6.28 -13.52
C LEU A 94 -4.15 -4.90 -14.12
N THR A 95 -3.17 -4.02 -14.33
CA THR A 95 -3.40 -2.64 -14.80
C THR A 95 -2.17 -2.05 -15.48
N ARG A 96 -2.41 -1.07 -16.36
CA ARG A 96 -1.39 -0.20 -16.96
C ARG A 96 -1.33 1.18 -16.31
N GLU A 97 -2.27 1.50 -15.43
CA GLU A 97 -2.28 2.77 -14.70
C GLU A 97 -1.32 2.70 -13.52
N ALA A 98 -0.33 3.59 -13.52
CA ALA A 98 0.73 3.62 -12.52
C ALA A 98 0.18 3.63 -11.08
N LYS A 99 -0.84 4.44 -10.79
CA LYS A 99 -1.39 4.54 -9.43
C LYS A 99 -1.92 3.20 -8.88
N TRP A 100 -2.55 2.40 -9.73
CA TRP A 100 -3.10 1.11 -9.35
C TRP A 100 -2.01 0.04 -9.28
N LEU A 101 -0.98 0.11 -10.13
CA LEU A 101 0.20 -0.72 -10.01
C LEU A 101 0.91 -0.50 -8.67
N PHE A 102 1.04 0.75 -8.23
CA PHE A 102 1.62 1.08 -6.93
C PHE A 102 0.72 0.65 -5.77
N ALA A 103 -0.61 0.81 -5.87
CA ALA A 103 -1.54 0.30 -4.86
C ALA A 103 -1.49 -1.24 -4.73
N LEU A 104 -1.37 -1.96 -5.85
CA LEU A 104 -1.18 -3.41 -5.88
C LEU A 104 0.12 -3.83 -5.20
N ASN A 105 1.22 -3.16 -5.51
CA ASN A 105 2.50 -3.41 -4.87
C ASN A 105 2.46 -3.10 -3.37
N PHE A 106 1.88 -1.97 -2.98
CA PHE A 106 1.65 -1.59 -1.58
C PHE A 106 0.89 -2.69 -0.82
N TYR A 107 -0.21 -3.16 -1.39
CA TYR A 107 -1.02 -4.22 -0.77
C TYR A 107 -0.30 -5.56 -0.73
N ARG A 108 0.38 -5.95 -1.80
CA ARG A 108 1.17 -7.18 -1.90
C ARG A 108 2.27 -7.22 -0.84
N ILE A 109 2.99 -6.11 -0.68
CA ILE A 109 4.07 -5.98 0.29
C ILE A 109 3.56 -6.15 1.73
N LEU A 110 2.38 -5.63 2.05
CA LEU A 110 1.77 -5.80 3.38
C LEU A 110 1.13 -7.19 3.56
N SER A 111 0.67 -7.82 2.49
CA SER A 111 0.05 -9.14 2.53
C SER A 111 1.07 -10.28 2.58
N LEU A 112 2.20 -10.16 1.87
CA LEU A 112 3.24 -11.20 1.86
C LEU A 112 3.98 -11.35 3.20
N GLU A 113 3.95 -10.32 4.05
CA GLU A 113 4.52 -10.42 5.39
C GLU A 113 3.66 -11.25 6.34
N ARG A 114 2.37 -11.49 6.04
CA ARG A 114 1.39 -11.86 7.08
C ARG A 114 0.22 -12.72 6.62
N ASP A 115 -0.18 -13.56 7.56
CA ASP A 115 -1.51 -14.20 7.66
C ASP A 115 -2.57 -13.22 8.19
N TYR A 116 -2.69 -12.00 7.62
CA TYR A 116 -3.73 -11.04 8.04
C TYR A 116 -5.17 -11.55 7.84
N PHE A 117 -5.30 -12.54 6.97
CA PHE A 117 -6.57 -13.07 6.49
C PHE A 117 -6.73 -14.56 6.81
N LYS A 118 -5.86 -15.13 7.65
CA LYS A 118 -6.15 -16.41 8.34
C LYS A 118 -6.77 -16.13 9.70
#